data_AF-A0A6G0PPG4-F1
#
_entry.id   AF-A0A6G0PPG4-F1
#
_cell.length_a   1.000
_cell.length_b   1.000
_cell.length_c   1.000
_cell.angle_alpha   90.00
_cell.angle_beta   90.00
_cell.angle_gamma   90.00
#
_symmetry.space_group_name_H-M   'P 1'
#
loop_
_entity.id
_entity.type
_entity.pdbx_description
1 polymer ?
#
loop_
_entity_poly.entity_id
_entity_poly.type
_entity_poly.pdbx_seq_one_letter_code
_entity_poly.pdbx_strand_id
1 'polypeptide(L)'
;MRNSSVRRINNAVRRLDWALVESELNPPDGSDGAPFELCAATRDDWDRYIQSEQQALRSRWMAWGDDRVFIVEFPESLHENLVVAARKSIIAATGTGSTHLEEHGASYIGNRVTLPDDINALIAFLEPDESFGPLYNNKGKLDNRGRLDSKGNRDNRDKLDEDVVP
;
A
#
# COMPACT_ATOMS: atom_id res chain seq x y z
N MET A 1 -16.57 17.06 18.57
CA MET A 1 -15.12 17.33 18.66
C MET A 1 -14.32 16.38 17.74
N ARG A 2 -14.70 16.20 16.47
CA ARG A 2 -14.15 15.12 15.60
C ARG A 2 -12.86 15.49 14.83
N ASN A 3 -12.44 16.76 14.82
CA ASN A 3 -11.28 17.24 14.03
C ASN A 3 -10.13 17.84 14.87
N SER A 4 -10.18 17.75 16.20
CA SER A 4 -9.12 18.33 17.04
C SER A 4 -7.81 17.55 16.96
N SER A 5 -7.86 16.23 16.88
CA SER A 5 -6.67 15.35 16.86
C SER A 5 -5.90 15.45 15.54
N VAL A 6 -6.58 15.28 14.40
CA VAL A 6 -5.99 15.40 13.05
C VAL A 6 -5.34 16.77 12.86
N ARG A 7 -6.04 17.84 13.26
CA ARG A 7 -5.51 19.20 13.21
C ARG A 7 -4.27 19.38 14.09
N ARG A 8 -4.22 18.74 15.26
CA ARG A 8 -3.09 18.82 16.19
C ARG A 8 -1.83 18.18 15.60
N ILE A 9 -1.93 16.96 15.08
CA ILE A 9 -0.81 16.27 14.42
C ILE A 9 -0.38 17.03 13.17
N ASN A 10 -1.32 17.45 12.32
CA ASN A 10 -1.02 18.29 11.16
C ASN A 10 -0.29 19.59 11.52
N ASN A 11 -0.67 20.23 12.62
CA ASN A 11 0.00 21.45 13.07
C ASN A 11 1.40 21.17 13.61
N ALA A 12 1.65 19.99 14.19
CA ALA A 12 3.00 19.57 14.56
C ALA A 12 3.86 19.41 13.30
N VAL A 13 3.36 18.68 12.28
CA VAL A 13 4.06 18.49 11.00
C VAL A 13 4.43 19.83 10.36
N ARG A 14 3.49 20.78 10.29
CA ARG A 14 3.73 22.09 9.66
C ARG A 14 4.73 22.98 10.40
N ARG A 15 5.08 22.65 11.65
CA ARG A 15 6.01 23.41 12.48
C ARG A 15 7.40 22.77 12.54
N LEU A 16 7.60 21.64 11.87
CA LEU A 16 8.89 20.96 11.83
C LEU A 16 9.95 21.84 11.18
N ASP A 17 11.15 21.77 11.74
CA ASP A 17 12.36 22.11 11.04
C ASP A 17 12.78 20.87 10.23
N TRP A 18 12.50 20.88 8.93
CA TRP A 18 12.77 19.72 8.07
C TRP A 18 14.26 19.43 7.93
N ALA A 19 15.14 20.44 8.06
CA ALA A 19 16.58 20.20 8.01
C ALA A 19 17.05 19.41 9.25
N LEU A 20 16.45 19.70 10.42
CA LEU A 20 16.70 18.93 11.63
C LEU A 20 16.19 17.48 11.48
N VAL A 21 14.95 17.32 11.00
CA VAL A 21 14.36 15.98 10.78
C VAL A 21 15.22 15.15 9.82
N GLU A 22 15.70 15.74 8.73
CA GLU A 22 16.61 15.08 7.79
C GLU A 22 17.92 14.67 8.48
N SER A 23 18.53 15.57 9.25
CA SER A 23 19.80 15.29 9.92
C SER A 23 19.72 14.23 11.02
N GLU A 24 18.56 14.08 11.67
CA GLU A 24 18.34 13.06 12.70
C GLU A 24 18.05 11.69 12.07
N LEU A 25 17.29 11.67 10.96
CA LEU A 25 16.97 10.44 10.25
C LEU A 25 18.11 9.95 9.36
N ASN A 26 18.91 10.86 8.81
CA ASN A 26 20.04 10.59 7.93
C ASN A 26 21.27 11.40 8.39
N PRO A 27 21.92 11.01 9.50
CA PRO A 27 23.09 11.70 10.01
C PRO A 27 24.19 11.86 8.95
N PRO A 28 24.79 13.06 8.80
CA PRO A 28 25.80 13.32 7.79
C PRO A 28 27.11 12.57 8.03
N ASP A 29 27.31 12.04 9.24
CA ASP A 29 28.45 11.19 9.59
C ASP A 29 28.26 9.72 9.18
N GLY A 30 27.12 9.38 8.58
CA GLY A 30 26.78 8.03 8.12
C GLY A 30 26.42 7.06 9.26
N SER A 31 26.21 7.56 10.48
CA SER A 31 25.66 6.74 11.56
C SER A 31 24.20 6.39 11.31
N ASP A 32 23.72 5.36 12.03
CA ASP A 32 22.30 4.98 11.98
C ASP A 32 21.45 6.14 12.53
N GLY A 33 20.51 6.62 11.73
CA GLY A 33 19.56 7.64 12.15
C GLY A 33 18.58 7.15 13.21
N ALA A 34 17.92 8.09 13.88
CA ALA A 34 16.94 7.83 14.92
C ALA A 34 15.55 8.34 14.54
N PRO A 35 14.46 7.65 14.91
CA PRO A 35 13.10 8.16 14.74
C PRO A 35 12.94 9.54 15.38
N PHE A 36 12.40 10.49 14.62
CA PHE A 36 12.16 11.85 15.09
C PHE A 36 10.81 11.93 15.81
N GLU A 37 10.79 12.25 17.11
CA GLU A 37 9.53 12.42 17.85
C GLU A 37 8.76 13.66 17.34
N LEU A 38 7.59 13.44 16.75
CA LEU A 38 6.73 14.51 16.24
C LEU A 38 5.90 15.14 17.36
N CYS A 39 5.11 14.33 18.07
CA CYS A 39 4.25 14.78 19.16
C CYS A 39 3.64 13.62 19.97
N ALA A 40 3.14 13.94 21.17
CA ALA A 40 2.29 13.02 21.93
C ALA A 40 0.90 12.84 21.31
N ALA A 41 0.46 11.61 21.13
CA ALA A 41 -0.88 11.27 20.67
C ALA A 41 -1.31 9.92 21.23
N THR A 42 -2.59 9.82 21.64
CA THR A 42 -3.17 8.53 22.02
C THR A 42 -3.33 7.64 20.78
N ARG A 43 -3.52 6.33 20.98
CA ARG A 43 -3.85 5.42 19.89
C ARG A 43 -5.06 5.89 19.07
N ASP A 44 -6.09 6.34 19.76
CA ASP A 44 -7.30 6.92 19.18
C ASP A 44 -7.05 8.15 18.30
N ASP A 45 -6.11 9.02 18.69
CA ASP A 45 -5.74 10.19 17.91
C ASP A 45 -5.01 9.80 16.63
N TRP A 46 -4.10 8.83 16.73
CA TRP A 46 -3.37 8.25 15.62
C TRP A 46 -4.32 7.56 14.62
N ASP A 47 -5.21 6.71 15.10
CA ASP A 47 -6.17 5.98 14.25
C ASP A 47 -7.09 6.94 13.46
N ARG A 48 -7.45 8.08 14.05
CA ARG A 48 -8.19 9.13 13.32
C ARG A 48 -7.34 9.87 12.29
N TYR A 49 -6.04 10.04 12.55
CA TYR A 49 -5.12 10.71 11.64
C TYR A 49 -4.89 9.90 10.37
N ILE A 50 -4.57 8.61 10.51
CA ILE A 50 -4.31 7.71 9.37
C ILE A 50 -5.53 7.50 8.47
N GLN A 51 -6.74 7.58 9.03
CA GLN A 51 -7.99 7.49 8.26
C GLN A 51 -8.39 8.82 7.60
N SER A 52 -7.68 9.90 7.91
CA SER A 52 -8.01 11.21 7.37
C SER A 52 -7.38 11.41 5.99
N GLU A 53 -8.16 11.91 5.04
CA GLU A 53 -7.64 12.42 3.77
C GLU A 53 -6.84 13.73 3.94
N GLN A 54 -6.92 14.37 5.12
CA GLN A 54 -6.31 15.67 5.39
C GLN A 54 -4.92 15.56 6.03
N GLN A 55 -4.26 14.41 5.93
CA GLN A 55 -2.91 14.21 6.45
C GLN A 55 -1.93 15.22 5.82
N ALA A 56 -1.22 15.98 6.65
CA ALA A 56 -0.18 16.90 6.21
C ALA A 56 1.11 16.17 5.84
N LEU A 57 1.39 15.04 6.51
CA LEU A 57 2.40 14.06 6.15
C LEU A 57 1.72 12.69 6.11
N ARG A 58 1.92 11.93 5.04
CA ARG A 58 1.35 10.58 4.90
C ARG A 58 1.85 9.67 6.03
N SER A 59 0.95 8.89 6.60
CA SER A 59 1.23 7.98 7.70
C SER A 59 2.29 6.92 7.39
N ARG A 60 2.54 6.62 6.10
CA ARG A 60 3.61 5.71 5.68
C ARG A 60 5.02 6.11 6.13
N TRP A 61 5.26 7.40 6.38
CA TRP A 61 6.55 7.91 6.85
C TRP A 61 6.64 8.00 8.38
N MET A 62 5.61 7.52 9.07
CA MET A 62 5.39 7.78 10.48
C MET A 62 5.02 6.49 11.22
N ALA A 63 5.35 6.46 12.51
CA ALA A 63 4.98 5.36 13.39
C ALA A 63 4.33 5.89 14.68
N TRP A 64 3.51 5.08 15.31
CA TRP A 64 2.97 5.35 16.64
C TRP A 64 3.47 4.29 17.63
N GLY A 65 3.94 4.74 18.79
CA GLY A 65 4.40 3.88 19.89
C GLY A 65 4.49 4.70 21.18
N ASP A 66 4.24 4.08 22.33
CA ASP A 66 4.34 4.71 23.66
C ASP A 66 3.61 6.07 23.78
N ASP A 67 2.38 6.16 23.25
CA ASP A 67 1.57 7.40 23.21
C ASP A 67 2.28 8.58 22.52
N ARG A 68 3.17 8.28 21.58
CA ARG A 68 3.93 9.21 20.75
C ARG A 68 3.80 8.85 19.28
N VAL A 69 3.88 9.88 18.44
CA VAL A 69 4.00 9.76 17.00
C VAL A 69 5.41 10.15 16.62
N PHE A 70 6.06 9.32 15.80
CA PHE A 70 7.41 9.51 15.30
C PHE A 70 7.37 9.63 13.78
N ILE A 71 8.28 10.41 13.20
CA ILE A 71 8.67 10.29 11.80
C ILE A 71 9.82 9.29 11.78
N VAL A 72 9.66 8.22 11.01
CA VAL A 72 10.62 7.11 10.94
C VAL A 72 11.41 7.09 9.65
N GLU A 73 10.96 7.86 8.66
CA GLU A 73 11.58 7.93 7.35
C GLU A 73 11.38 9.32 6.75
N PHE A 74 12.38 9.79 6.02
CA PHE A 74 12.34 11.08 5.36
C PHE A 74 11.60 10.95 4.02
N PRO A 75 10.59 11.80 3.73
CA PRO A 75 9.74 11.65 2.55
C PRO A 75 10.48 12.08 1.27
N GLU A 76 11.34 11.20 0.77
CA GLU A 76 12.23 11.42 -0.36
C GLU A 76 12.04 10.42 -1.50
N SER A 77 12.64 10.74 -2.65
CA SER A 77 12.54 9.88 -3.84
C SER A 77 13.25 8.53 -3.71
N LEU A 78 14.19 8.39 -2.76
CA LEU A 78 14.95 7.14 -2.59
C LEU A 78 14.01 5.98 -2.26
N HIS A 79 13.08 6.17 -1.33
CA HIS A 79 12.10 5.16 -0.98
C HIS A 79 11.30 4.70 -2.19
N GLU A 80 10.73 5.64 -2.93
CA GLU A 80 9.93 5.34 -4.13
C GLU A 80 10.76 4.58 -5.18
N ASN A 81 12.03 4.93 -5.34
CA ASN A 81 12.95 4.22 -6.23
C ASN A 81 13.20 2.78 -5.75
N LEU A 82 13.37 2.56 -4.44
CA LEU A 82 13.53 1.24 -3.85
C LEU A 82 12.27 0.39 -4.00
N VAL A 83 11.09 0.99 -3.77
CA VAL A 83 9.78 0.33 -3.96
C VAL A 83 9.63 -0.12 -5.41
N VAL A 84 9.94 0.75 -6.39
CA VAL A 84 9.91 0.40 -7.81
C VAL A 84 10.89 -0.74 -8.14
N ALA A 85 12.09 -0.74 -7.57
CA ALA A 85 13.07 -1.79 -7.79
C ALA A 85 12.62 -3.13 -7.20
N ALA A 86 12.11 -3.13 -5.97
CA ALA A 86 11.58 -4.31 -5.30
C ALA A 86 10.39 -4.90 -6.08
N ARG A 87 9.46 -4.05 -6.53
CA ARG A 87 8.32 -4.44 -7.36
C ARG A 87 8.75 -5.15 -8.64
N LYS A 88 9.71 -4.57 -9.38
CA LYS A 88 10.24 -5.17 -10.62
C LYS A 88 10.89 -6.53 -10.35
N SER A 89 11.65 -6.66 -9.26
CA SER A 89 12.27 -7.92 -8.85
C SER A 89 11.25 -8.99 -8.52
N ILE A 90 10.19 -8.64 -7.77
CA ILE A 90 9.09 -9.57 -7.45
C ILE A 90 8.42 -10.04 -8.73
N ILE A 91 8.03 -9.12 -9.62
CA ILE A 91 7.38 -9.45 -10.90
C ILE A 91 8.26 -10.37 -11.75
N ALA A 92 9.56 -10.10 -11.83
CA ALA A 92 10.49 -10.92 -12.59
C ALA A 92 10.66 -12.32 -11.99
N ALA A 93 10.74 -12.43 -10.66
CA ALA A 93 10.93 -13.68 -9.96
C ALA A 93 9.69 -14.60 -10.02
N THR A 94 8.49 -14.03 -9.98
CA THR A 94 7.23 -14.79 -9.95
C THR A 94 6.62 -15.01 -11.33
N GLY A 95 7.02 -14.21 -12.32
CA GLY A 95 6.38 -14.19 -13.65
C GLY A 95 4.92 -13.68 -13.62
N THR A 96 4.52 -12.97 -12.56
CA THR A 96 3.10 -12.63 -12.34
C THR A 96 2.63 -11.34 -12.98
N GLY A 97 3.54 -10.46 -13.44
CA GLY A 97 3.31 -9.03 -13.74
C GLY A 97 2.42 -8.69 -14.94
N SER A 98 1.33 -9.42 -15.13
CA SER A 98 0.19 -9.17 -16.04
C SER A 98 -0.71 -10.41 -16.18
N THR A 99 -0.23 -11.59 -15.77
CA THR A 99 -0.98 -12.86 -15.95
C THR A 99 -1.77 -13.28 -14.72
N HIS A 100 -1.26 -13.01 -13.52
CA HIS A 100 -1.84 -13.53 -12.27
C HIS A 100 -2.07 -12.45 -11.21
N LEU A 101 -1.13 -11.50 -11.08
CA LEU A 101 -1.20 -10.42 -10.10
C LEU A 101 -0.82 -9.09 -10.75
N GLU A 102 -1.61 -8.06 -10.46
CA GLU A 102 -1.40 -6.67 -10.86
C GLU A 102 -0.93 -5.84 -9.66
N GLU A 103 -0.10 -4.84 -9.92
CA GLU A 103 0.27 -3.84 -8.92
C GLU A 103 -0.91 -2.90 -8.62
N HIS A 104 -1.11 -2.55 -7.35
CA HIS A 104 -2.18 -1.67 -6.88
C HIS A 104 -1.68 -0.53 -5.99
N GLY A 105 -0.36 -0.34 -5.92
CA GLY A 105 0.28 0.69 -5.13
C GLY A 105 -0.02 0.56 -3.64
N ALA A 106 0.10 1.69 -2.96
CA ALA A 106 -0.13 1.84 -1.54
C ALA A 106 -1.62 1.82 -1.17
N SER A 107 -2.25 0.64 -1.30
CA SER A 107 -3.65 0.42 -0.98
C SER A 107 -3.79 -0.13 0.44
N TYR A 108 -4.54 0.57 1.31
CA TYR A 108 -4.84 0.12 2.67
C TYR A 108 -5.40 -1.30 2.67
N ILE A 109 -4.85 -2.15 3.54
CA ILE A 109 -5.43 -3.47 3.78
C ILE A 109 -6.60 -3.28 4.75
N GLY A 110 -7.80 -3.15 4.20
CA GLY A 110 -9.03 -3.14 5.00
C GLY A 110 -9.20 -4.44 5.80
N ASN A 111 -10.04 -4.37 6.85
CA ASN A 111 -10.36 -5.52 7.69
C ASN A 111 -10.79 -6.73 6.83
N ARG A 112 -10.12 -7.87 7.05
CA ARG A 112 -10.42 -9.12 6.37
C ARG A 112 -11.12 -10.07 7.33
N VAL A 113 -12.35 -10.43 7.01
CA VAL A 113 -13.19 -11.38 7.77
C VAL A 113 -12.51 -12.74 8.00
N THR A 114 -11.52 -13.08 7.18
CA THR A 114 -10.74 -14.33 7.27
C THR A 114 -9.55 -14.28 8.23
N LEU A 115 -9.21 -13.10 8.77
CA LEU A 115 -8.09 -12.93 9.70
C LEU A 115 -8.61 -12.77 11.13
N PRO A 116 -7.86 -13.24 12.14
CA PRO A 116 -8.14 -12.94 13.54
C PRO A 116 -8.23 -11.44 13.83
N ASP A 117 -9.02 -11.04 14.82
CA ASP A 117 -9.27 -9.62 15.16
C ASP A 117 -8.00 -8.87 15.57
N ASP A 118 -7.07 -9.53 16.25
CA ASP A 118 -5.77 -8.98 16.62
C ASP A 118 -4.88 -8.73 15.39
N ILE A 119 -4.90 -9.63 14.42
CA ILE A 119 -4.21 -9.44 13.13
C ILE A 119 -4.87 -8.34 12.31
N ASN A 120 -6.20 -8.30 12.27
CA ASN A 120 -6.93 -7.21 11.63
C ASN A 120 -6.62 -5.86 12.28
N ALA A 121 -6.55 -5.78 13.60
CA ALA A 121 -6.16 -4.56 14.31
C ALA A 121 -4.71 -4.14 14.02
N LEU A 122 -3.82 -5.10 13.78
CA LEU A 122 -2.43 -4.84 13.39
C LEU A 122 -2.31 -4.30 11.96
N ILE A 123 -3.10 -4.83 11.01
CA ILE A 123 -2.96 -4.50 9.58
C ILE A 123 -3.95 -3.44 9.07
N ALA A 124 -5.05 -3.17 9.77
CA ALA A 124 -6.15 -2.27 9.33
C ALA A 124 -5.70 -0.84 9.00
N PHE A 125 -4.45 -0.53 9.30
CA PHE A 125 -3.88 0.80 9.37
C PHE A 125 -2.51 0.89 8.69
N LEU A 126 -2.02 -0.23 8.14
CA LEU A 126 -0.82 -0.25 7.33
C LEU A 126 -1.19 0.14 5.89
N GLU A 127 -0.66 1.28 5.46
CA GLU A 127 -0.54 1.61 4.05
C GLU A 127 0.76 0.94 3.56
N PRO A 128 0.68 -0.20 2.86
CA PRO A 128 1.89 -0.84 2.35
C PRO A 128 2.52 0.04 1.27
N ASP A 129 3.81 -0.12 1.02
CA ASP A 129 4.46 0.62 -0.08
C ASP A 129 3.99 0.19 -1.46
N GLU A 130 3.65 -1.08 -1.59
CA GLU A 130 3.13 -1.69 -2.80
C GLU A 130 2.20 -2.85 -2.42
N SER A 131 1.18 -3.10 -3.23
CA SER A 131 0.26 -4.21 -3.03
C SER A 131 -0.04 -4.90 -4.35
N PHE A 132 -0.29 -6.20 -4.28
CA PHE A 132 -0.58 -7.01 -5.46
C PHE A 132 -1.96 -7.66 -5.34
N GLY A 133 -2.74 -7.63 -6.41
CA GLY A 133 -4.09 -8.16 -6.45
C GLY A 133 -4.42 -8.84 -7.77
N PRO A 134 -5.53 -9.58 -7.86
CA PRO A 134 -5.91 -10.25 -9.09
C PRO A 134 -6.23 -9.25 -10.20
N LEU A 135 -5.79 -9.56 -11.42
CA LEU A 135 -6.07 -8.75 -12.61
C LEU A 135 -7.59 -8.74 -12.89
N TYR A 136 -8.21 -7.56 -12.92
CA TYR A 136 -9.68 -7.39 -13.04
C TYR A 136 -10.27 -7.89 -14.38
N ASN A 137 -9.44 -8.32 -15.34
CA ASN A 137 -9.89 -8.80 -16.65
C ASN A 137 -10.19 -10.30 -16.72
N ASN A 138 -9.96 -11.08 -15.66
CA ASN A 138 -10.55 -12.40 -15.54
C ASN A 138 -11.87 -12.32 -14.77
N LYS A 139 -12.91 -11.80 -15.43
CA LYS A 139 -14.26 -12.27 -15.15
C LYS A 139 -14.33 -13.75 -15.56
N GLY A 140 -13.77 -14.64 -14.74
CA GLY A 140 -14.43 -15.92 -14.56
C GLY A 140 -15.79 -15.56 -13.98
N LYS A 141 -16.83 -15.53 -14.81
CA LYS A 141 -18.18 -15.31 -14.33
C LYS A 141 -18.47 -16.53 -13.49
N LEU A 142 -18.38 -16.37 -12.17
CA LEU A 142 -18.91 -17.37 -11.27
C LEU A 142 -20.40 -17.52 -11.62
N ASP A 143 -20.83 -18.74 -11.85
CA ASP A 143 -22.26 -19.01 -11.98
C ASP A 143 -22.98 -18.64 -10.67
N ASN A 144 -24.32 -18.66 -10.66
CA ASN A 144 -25.12 -18.35 -9.47
C ASN A 144 -24.86 -19.30 -8.27
N ARG A 145 -23.90 -20.23 -8.39
CA ARG A 145 -23.46 -21.18 -7.37
C ARG A 145 -21.96 -21.05 -7.03
N GLY A 146 -21.28 -20.01 -7.51
CA GLY A 146 -19.90 -19.71 -7.12
C GLY A 146 -18.83 -20.56 -7.82
N ARG A 147 -19.10 -21.13 -9.00
CA ARG A 147 -18.14 -21.95 -9.75
C ARG A 147 -17.71 -21.27 -11.06
N LEU A 148 -16.42 -21.39 -11.41
CA LEU A 148 -15.83 -20.82 -12.64
C LEU A 148 -16.54 -21.35 -13.90
N ASP A 149 -17.00 -20.45 -14.78
CA ASP A 149 -17.64 -20.81 -16.04
C ASP A 149 -16.64 -21.33 -17.08
N SER A 150 -16.67 -22.63 -17.36
CA SER A 150 -15.81 -23.26 -18.37
C SER A 150 -16.42 -23.13 -19.77
N LYS A 151 -16.66 -21.89 -20.24
CA LYS A 151 -17.10 -21.61 -21.62
C LYS A 151 -16.33 -20.45 -22.24
N GLY A 152 -15.11 -20.76 -22.64
CA GLY A 152 -14.34 -19.94 -23.57
C GLY A 152 -13.24 -20.80 -24.16
N ASN A 153 -13.52 -21.40 -25.33
CA ASN A 153 -12.60 -21.64 -26.45
C ASN A 153 -13.01 -22.89 -27.24
N ARG A 154 -14.12 -22.80 -27.97
CA ARG A 154 -14.45 -23.66 -29.12
C ARG A 154 -14.96 -22.75 -30.23
N ASP A 155 -14.07 -21.94 -30.77
CA ASP A 155 -14.28 -21.25 -32.04
C ASP A 155 -12.90 -20.86 -32.54
N ASN A 156 -12.27 -21.76 -33.32
CA ASN A 156 -11.22 -21.51 -34.32
C ASN A 156 -10.58 -22.85 -34.75
N ARG A 157 -11.40 -23.83 -35.19
CA ARG A 157 -10.84 -25.05 -35.80
C ARG A 157 -11.66 -25.70 -36.93
N ASP A 158 -12.65 -25.02 -37.51
CA ASP A 158 -13.46 -25.56 -38.62
C ASP A 158 -13.66 -24.55 -39.79
N LYS A 159 -12.62 -23.78 -40.17
CA LYS A 159 -12.68 -22.92 -41.39
C LYS A 159 -11.39 -22.94 -42.21
N LEU A 160 -10.86 -24.14 -42.44
CA LEU A 160 -9.90 -24.39 -43.52
C LEU A 160 -10.26 -25.71 -44.15
N ASP A 161 -11.27 -25.68 -45.02
CA ASP A 161 -11.36 -26.48 -46.24
C ASP A 161 -12.49 -25.89 -47.08
N GLU A 162 -12.30 -25.90 -48.40
CA GLU A 162 -13.17 -25.38 -49.47
C GLU A 162 -12.94 -23.91 -49.88
N ASP A 163 -11.83 -23.69 -50.59
CA ASP A 163 -11.83 -22.97 -51.87
C ASP A 163 -10.60 -23.39 -52.70
N VAL A 164 -10.68 -24.58 -53.29
CA VAL A 164 -9.91 -24.99 -54.49
C VAL A 164 -10.84 -25.81 -55.38
N VAL A 165 -10.76 -25.54 -56.70
CA VAL A 165 -11.30 -26.23 -57.89
C VAL A 165 -12.62 -25.63 -58.44
N PRO A 166 -12.72 -25.32 -59.76
CA PRO A 166 -11.90 -25.78 -60.89
C PRO A 166 -10.70 -24.91 -61.28
#